data_AF-A0A4R6MVC4-F1
#
_entry.id   AF-A0A4R6MVC4-F1
#
_cell.length_a   1.000
_cell.length_b   1.000
_cell.length_c   1.000
_cell.angle_alpha   90.00
_cell.angle_beta   90.00
_cell.angle_gamma   90.00
#
_symmetry.space_group_name_H-M   'P 1'
#
loop_
_entity.id
_entity.type
_entity.pdbx_description
1 polymer ?
#
loop_
_entity_poly.entity_id
_entity_poly.type
_entity_poly.pdbx_seq_one_letter_code
_entity_poly.pdbx_strand_id
1 'polypeptide(L)'
;MTILKSLLEQKISEHRPRTARLLGEWSEVVVDAVTIGQIVGGARDIHALVTDISYLDPQEGIRFRGKNIPETFAALPKAAGCEYPSVEAFWFFLLTGEVPSLAQAREVQDDLSRRAAVPRYVFEVLRAQPEDTHPMTLLSMAVLCMQRESAFAARHREVRKTQYWELMYEDCCDLLARLPEIAAFIYRLKYRQGDIIGARSDLDFGANFAHMMGIPRPYDDVARMYFILHSDHESGNVSAHATHLVASALSDAYYSFSAGLNGLAGPLHGLANQEVLSWILHFQQTLGDTLPDEDRVREALWETLSAGQVIPGYGHAVLRRTDPRYTAQMEFCQRHMPDDPLFRLVNMIYRVAPRVLSEHGKTKNPWPNVDSHSGVVQWHYGLREHDFYTVLFGVGRAIGVLANIIWDRALAYPIERPKSVTTDMLEAWGRAGGRNH
;
A
#
# COMPACT_ATOMS: atom_id res chain seq x y z
N MET A 1 -10.14 -26.33 -8.93
CA MET A 1 -10.29 -24.98 -8.36
C MET A 1 -9.67 -25.00 -6.97
N THR A 2 -8.85 -24.02 -6.59
CA THR A 2 -8.21 -23.96 -5.26
C THR A 2 -9.25 -23.72 -4.15
N ILE A 3 -8.92 -24.02 -2.89
CA ILE A 3 -9.82 -23.74 -1.75
C ILE A 3 -10.12 -22.24 -1.70
N LEU A 4 -9.10 -21.39 -1.88
CA LEU A 4 -9.26 -19.94 -1.92
C LEU A 4 -10.27 -19.49 -2.99
N LYS A 5 -10.11 -19.96 -4.24
CA LYS A 5 -11.01 -19.54 -5.33
C LYS A 5 -12.45 -20.05 -5.12
N SER A 6 -12.61 -21.22 -4.51
CA SER A 6 -13.91 -21.81 -4.19
C SER A 6 -14.63 -21.06 -3.08
N LEU A 7 -13.91 -20.71 -2.00
CA LEU A 7 -14.46 -19.88 -0.93
C LEU A 7 -14.78 -18.46 -1.43
N LEU A 8 -13.92 -17.89 -2.27
CA LEU A 8 -14.18 -16.58 -2.87
C LEU A 8 -15.45 -16.59 -3.74
N GLU A 9 -15.67 -17.63 -4.55
CA GLU A 9 -16.91 -17.78 -5.33
C GLU A 9 -18.16 -17.80 -4.43
N GLN A 10 -18.08 -18.52 -3.30
CA GLN A 10 -19.14 -18.55 -2.30
C GLN A 10 -19.38 -17.14 -1.73
N LYS A 11 -18.33 -16.45 -1.28
CA LYS A 11 -18.43 -15.08 -0.72
C LYS A 11 -19.01 -14.09 -1.71
N ILE A 12 -18.63 -14.19 -2.97
CA ILE A 12 -19.18 -13.35 -4.06
C ILE A 12 -20.67 -13.62 -4.23
N SER A 13 -21.08 -14.89 -4.23
CA SER A 13 -22.47 -15.30 -4.37
C SER A 13 -23.34 -14.81 -3.20
N GLU A 14 -22.80 -14.83 -1.98
CA GLU A 14 -23.43 -14.28 -0.78
C GLU A 14 -23.50 -12.74 -0.79
N HIS A 15 -22.51 -12.07 -1.38
CA HIS A 15 -22.43 -10.61 -1.38
C HIS A 15 -23.33 -9.96 -2.45
N ARG A 16 -23.45 -10.56 -3.64
CA ARG A 16 -24.24 -10.00 -4.75
C ARG A 16 -25.66 -9.58 -4.38
N PRO A 17 -26.46 -10.36 -3.62
CA PRO A 17 -27.79 -9.93 -3.17
C PRO A 17 -27.76 -8.67 -2.30
N ARG A 18 -26.70 -8.45 -1.51
CA ARG A 18 -26.55 -7.26 -0.66
C ARG A 18 -26.37 -6.01 -1.53
N THR A 19 -25.47 -6.06 -2.52
CA THR A 19 -25.28 -4.96 -3.48
C THR A 19 -26.55 -4.70 -4.29
N ALA A 20 -27.22 -5.75 -4.76
CA ALA A 20 -28.49 -5.62 -5.48
C ALA A 20 -29.57 -4.97 -4.61
N ARG A 21 -29.64 -5.32 -3.33
CA ARG A 21 -30.58 -4.69 -2.38
C ARG A 21 -30.26 -3.21 -2.16
N LEU A 22 -28.99 -2.84 -1.96
CA LEU A 22 -28.58 -1.44 -1.81
C LEU A 22 -29.06 -0.60 -3.01
N LEU A 23 -28.85 -1.10 -4.23
CA LEU A 23 -29.24 -0.40 -5.45
C LEU A 23 -30.77 -0.44 -5.70
N GLY A 24 -31.46 -1.49 -5.28
CA GLY A 24 -32.90 -1.64 -5.48
C GLY A 24 -33.75 -0.87 -4.47
N GLU A 25 -33.35 -0.84 -3.20
CA GLU A 25 -34.13 -0.24 -2.11
C GLU A 25 -33.67 1.19 -1.77
N TRP A 26 -32.38 1.50 -1.94
CA TRP A 26 -31.76 2.72 -1.40
C TRP A 26 -30.91 3.48 -2.41
N SER A 27 -31.12 3.29 -3.71
CA SER A 27 -30.37 4.01 -4.76
C SER A 27 -30.48 5.53 -4.69
N GLU A 28 -31.60 6.05 -4.18
CA GLU A 28 -31.87 7.50 -4.06
C GLU A 28 -31.56 8.07 -2.66
N VAL A 29 -30.98 7.28 -1.75
CA VAL A 29 -30.59 7.78 -0.41
C VAL A 29 -29.35 8.67 -0.55
N VAL A 30 -29.50 9.93 -0.12
CA VAL A 30 -28.38 10.89 -0.10
C VAL A 30 -27.41 10.53 1.03
N VAL A 31 -26.16 10.23 0.67
CA VAL A 31 -25.10 9.90 1.63
C VAL A 31 -24.14 11.06 1.91
N ASP A 32 -24.03 12.02 0.98
CA ASP A 32 -23.12 13.16 1.09
C ASP A 32 -23.57 14.32 0.17
N ALA A 33 -23.08 15.54 0.45
CA ALA A 33 -23.32 16.73 -0.38
C ALA A 33 -21.98 17.30 -0.88
N VAL A 34 -21.94 17.71 -2.15
CA VAL A 34 -20.71 18.20 -2.79
C VAL A 34 -20.73 19.73 -2.94
N THR A 35 -19.68 20.37 -2.44
CA THR A 35 -19.48 21.83 -2.54
C THR A 35 -18.51 22.22 -3.67
N ILE A 36 -18.55 23.48 -4.10
CA ILE A 36 -17.57 24.05 -5.05
C ILE A 36 -16.13 23.85 -4.54
N GLY A 37 -15.91 24.02 -3.23
CA GLY A 37 -14.61 23.84 -2.60
C GLY A 37 -14.07 22.43 -2.72
N GLN A 38 -14.93 21.40 -2.65
CA GLN A 38 -14.51 20.01 -2.83
C GLN A 38 -14.27 19.67 -4.30
N ILE A 39 -15.04 20.24 -5.23
CA ILE A 39 -14.79 20.08 -6.69
C ILE A 39 -13.41 20.62 -7.06
N VAL A 40 -13.13 21.87 -6.69
CA VAL A 40 -11.83 22.52 -6.98
C VAL A 40 -10.70 21.91 -6.15
N GLY A 41 -11.00 21.49 -4.92
CA GLY A 41 -10.05 20.92 -3.97
C GLY A 41 -9.69 19.44 -4.19
N GLY A 42 -10.03 18.87 -5.34
CA GLY A 42 -9.65 17.50 -5.70
C GLY A 42 -10.46 16.42 -4.98
N ALA A 43 -11.77 16.61 -4.88
CA ALA A 43 -12.70 15.69 -4.22
C ALA A 43 -12.39 15.40 -2.74
N ARG A 44 -11.79 16.37 -2.05
CA ARG A 44 -11.48 16.26 -0.62
C ARG A 44 -12.74 15.92 0.19
N ASP A 45 -12.64 14.88 1.01
CA ASP A 45 -13.70 14.41 1.91
C ASP A 45 -15.03 14.05 1.22
N ILE A 46 -15.02 13.77 -0.10
CA ILE A 46 -16.21 13.28 -0.82
C ILE A 46 -16.28 11.75 -0.72
N HIS A 47 -17.40 11.21 -0.25
CA HIS A 47 -17.67 9.77 -0.31
C HIS A 47 -18.13 9.35 -1.72
N ALA A 48 -17.18 8.91 -2.57
CA ALA A 48 -17.44 8.59 -3.98
C ALA A 48 -17.13 7.13 -4.38
N LEU A 49 -16.44 6.36 -3.54
CA LEU A 49 -15.94 5.01 -3.86
C LEU A 49 -16.37 4.03 -2.76
N VAL A 50 -16.51 2.76 -3.12
CA VAL A 50 -16.88 1.67 -2.21
C VAL A 50 -15.75 0.66 -2.14
N THR A 51 -15.34 0.29 -0.94
CA THR A 51 -14.47 -0.86 -0.69
C THR A 51 -14.87 -1.53 0.61
N ASP A 52 -14.87 -2.87 0.61
CA ASP A 52 -15.16 -3.69 1.79
C ASP A 52 -13.90 -4.39 2.32
N ILE A 53 -12.71 -4.10 1.77
CA ILE A 53 -11.48 -4.80 2.15
C ILE A 53 -10.71 -4.04 3.24
N SER A 54 -10.76 -2.70 3.22
CA SER A 54 -10.23 -1.88 4.31
C SER A 54 -10.99 -0.57 4.50
N TYR A 55 -10.95 -0.04 5.73
CA TYR A 55 -11.44 1.30 6.06
C TYR A 55 -10.66 1.88 7.25
N LEU A 56 -10.58 3.21 7.31
CA LEU A 56 -9.86 3.92 8.36
C LEU A 56 -10.79 4.24 9.54
N ASP A 57 -10.49 3.66 10.70
CA ASP A 57 -11.06 4.09 11.97
C ASP A 57 -10.24 5.27 12.53
N PRO A 58 -10.83 6.45 12.79
CA PRO A 58 -10.08 7.61 13.29
C PRO A 58 -9.38 7.40 14.65
N GLN A 59 -9.80 6.40 15.42
CA GLN A 59 -9.25 6.08 16.74
C GLN A 59 -8.33 4.85 16.70
N GLU A 60 -8.71 3.82 15.97
CA GLU A 60 -8.00 2.53 15.96
C GLU A 60 -7.13 2.31 14.71
N GLY A 61 -7.13 3.24 13.77
CA GLY A 61 -6.34 3.14 12.56
C GLY A 61 -6.97 2.30 11.46
N ILE A 62 -6.17 1.92 10.47
CA ILE A 62 -6.65 1.14 9.34
C ILE A 62 -7.13 -0.23 9.83
N ARG A 63 -8.28 -0.66 9.31
CA ARG A 63 -8.84 -1.99 9.54
C ARG A 63 -8.86 -2.77 8.24
N PHE A 64 -8.36 -4.00 8.27
CA PHE A 64 -8.47 -4.95 7.17
C PHE A 64 -9.61 -5.90 7.47
N ARG A 65 -10.66 -5.90 6.63
CA ARG A 65 -11.89 -6.70 6.85
C ARG A 65 -12.42 -6.59 8.28
N GLY A 66 -12.40 -5.36 8.83
CA GLY A 66 -12.87 -5.04 10.18
C GLY A 66 -11.86 -5.26 11.31
N LYS A 67 -10.71 -5.90 11.07
CA LYS A 67 -9.66 -6.10 12.08
C LYS A 67 -8.60 -5.01 12.02
N ASN A 68 -8.27 -4.39 13.15
CA ASN A 68 -7.13 -3.47 13.23
C ASN A 68 -5.78 -4.23 13.10
N ILE A 69 -4.65 -3.53 13.10
CA ILE A 69 -3.33 -4.15 12.89
C ILE A 69 -3.00 -5.22 13.96
N PRO A 70 -3.08 -4.95 15.28
CA PRO A 70 -2.87 -5.98 16.31
C PRO A 70 -3.79 -7.20 16.16
N GLU A 71 -5.08 -6.98 15.91
CA GLU A 71 -6.06 -8.06 15.73
C GLU A 71 -5.75 -8.91 14.49
N THR A 72 -5.30 -8.28 13.41
CA THR A 72 -4.90 -8.97 12.18
C THR A 72 -3.69 -9.86 12.42
N PHE A 73 -2.62 -9.33 13.02
CA PHE A 73 -1.40 -10.10 13.29
C PHE A 73 -1.60 -11.20 14.35
N ALA A 74 -2.53 -11.01 15.28
CA ALA A 74 -2.88 -12.03 16.27
C ALA A 74 -3.74 -13.16 15.67
N ALA A 75 -4.64 -12.82 14.74
CA ALA A 75 -5.56 -13.79 14.15
C ALA A 75 -4.92 -14.66 13.07
N LEU A 76 -4.05 -14.08 12.24
CA LEU A 76 -3.48 -14.80 11.10
C LEU A 76 -2.41 -15.83 11.53
N PRO A 77 -2.41 -17.02 10.92
CA PRO A 77 -1.44 -18.06 11.26
C PRO A 77 -0.01 -17.66 10.89
N LYS A 78 0.94 -18.13 11.68
CA LYS A 78 2.38 -17.91 11.49
C LYS A 78 3.08 -19.26 11.35
N ALA A 79 4.00 -19.39 10.40
CA ALA A 79 4.82 -20.59 10.28
C ALA A 79 5.78 -20.68 11.48
N ALA A 80 6.22 -21.90 11.80
CA ALA A 80 7.15 -22.11 12.91
C ALA A 80 8.43 -21.28 12.72
N GLY A 81 8.82 -20.54 13.76
CA GLY A 81 10.00 -19.67 13.73
C GLY A 81 9.80 -18.33 13.00
N CYS A 82 8.58 -17.96 12.59
CA CYS A 82 8.25 -16.65 12.03
C CYS A 82 7.53 -15.80 13.07
N GLU A 83 7.88 -14.51 13.19
CA GLU A 83 7.21 -13.59 14.11
C GLU A 83 5.94 -12.95 13.52
N TYR A 84 5.84 -12.88 12.20
CA TYR A 84 4.72 -12.29 11.48
C TYR A 84 3.99 -13.31 10.60
N PRO A 85 2.68 -13.11 10.34
CA PRO A 85 1.96 -13.95 9.40
C PRO A 85 2.52 -13.78 7.98
N SER A 86 2.36 -14.81 7.15
CA SER A 86 2.78 -14.72 5.75
C SER A 86 1.84 -13.82 4.95
N VAL A 87 2.34 -13.26 3.84
CA VAL A 87 1.53 -12.44 2.93
C VAL A 87 0.40 -13.28 2.31
N GLU A 88 0.60 -14.59 2.14
CA GLU A 88 -0.37 -15.53 1.60
C GLU A 88 -1.55 -15.76 2.55
N ALA A 89 -1.27 -15.87 3.85
CA ALA A 89 -2.33 -15.91 4.87
C ALA A 89 -3.14 -14.60 4.85
N PHE A 90 -2.44 -13.46 4.72
CA PHE A 90 -3.08 -12.15 4.63
C PHE A 90 -3.89 -11.97 3.33
N TRP A 91 -3.38 -12.43 2.18
CA TRP A 91 -4.08 -12.40 0.88
C TRP A 91 -5.36 -13.21 0.91
N PHE A 92 -5.34 -14.42 1.51
CA PHE A 92 -6.53 -15.22 1.73
C PHE A 92 -7.57 -14.44 2.55
N PHE A 93 -7.14 -13.87 3.68
CA PHE A 93 -8.00 -13.09 4.56
C PHE A 93 -8.58 -11.86 3.87
N LEU A 94 -7.77 -11.12 3.13
CA LEU A 94 -8.22 -9.90 2.45
C LEU A 94 -9.24 -10.22 1.35
N LEU A 95 -9.06 -11.30 0.60
CA LEU A 95 -10.01 -11.71 -0.43
C LEU A 95 -11.34 -12.22 0.16
N THR A 96 -11.31 -12.97 1.25
CA THR A 96 -12.48 -13.75 1.73
C THR A 96 -13.16 -13.16 2.97
N GLY A 97 -12.45 -12.33 3.74
CA GLY A 97 -12.86 -11.91 5.07
C GLY A 97 -12.68 -12.97 6.15
N GLU A 98 -12.19 -14.17 5.82
CA GLU A 98 -12.02 -15.28 6.75
C GLU A 98 -10.55 -15.51 7.10
N VAL A 99 -10.28 -15.81 8.38
CA VAL A 99 -8.93 -16.14 8.84
C VAL A 99 -8.58 -17.56 8.35
N PRO A 100 -7.52 -17.73 7.53
CA PRO A 100 -7.15 -19.05 7.04
C PRO A 100 -6.55 -19.92 8.14
N SER A 101 -6.71 -21.23 8.00
CA SER A 101 -5.85 -22.22 8.66
C SER A 101 -4.43 -22.20 8.06
N LEU A 102 -3.45 -22.77 8.78
CA LEU A 102 -2.08 -22.96 8.25
C LEU A 102 -2.06 -23.74 6.92
N ALA A 103 -2.94 -24.74 6.76
CA ALA A 103 -3.03 -25.53 5.54
C ALA A 103 -3.56 -24.70 4.35
N GLN A 104 -4.56 -23.85 4.57
CA GLN A 104 -5.07 -22.94 3.55
C GLN A 104 -4.03 -21.87 3.17
N ALA A 105 -3.33 -21.31 4.15
CA ALA A 105 -2.23 -20.39 3.89
C ALA A 105 -1.11 -21.06 3.06
N ARG A 106 -0.79 -22.32 3.35
CA ARG A 106 0.20 -23.10 2.59
C ARG A 106 -0.26 -23.39 1.16
N GLU A 107 -1.53 -23.69 0.92
CA GLU A 107 -2.05 -23.86 -0.44
C GLU A 107 -1.89 -22.58 -1.26
N VAL A 108 -2.16 -21.41 -0.66
CA VAL A 108 -1.95 -20.11 -1.33
C VAL A 108 -0.46 -19.88 -1.62
N GLN A 109 0.43 -20.21 -0.67
CA GLN A 109 1.88 -20.17 -0.91
C GLN A 109 2.29 -21.05 -2.10
N ASP A 110 1.84 -22.30 -2.13
CA ASP A 110 2.17 -23.22 -3.22
C ASP A 110 1.59 -22.73 -4.57
N ASP A 111 0.42 -22.07 -4.55
CA ASP A 111 -0.18 -21.48 -5.76
C ASP A 111 0.58 -20.28 -6.29
N LEU A 112 0.90 -19.31 -5.43
CA LEU A 112 1.71 -18.15 -5.83
C LEU A 112 3.11 -18.59 -6.27
N SER A 113 3.72 -19.56 -5.59
CA SER A 113 5.01 -20.13 -5.98
C SER A 113 5.01 -20.71 -7.40
N ARG A 114 3.92 -21.39 -7.82
CA ARG A 114 3.76 -21.89 -9.20
C ARG A 114 3.59 -20.78 -10.24
N ARG A 115 3.06 -19.61 -9.84
CA ARG A 115 2.80 -18.46 -10.72
C ARG A 115 3.96 -17.47 -10.83
N ALA A 116 4.93 -17.56 -9.91
CA ALA A 116 5.96 -16.55 -9.68
C ALA A 116 6.94 -16.35 -10.84
N ALA A 117 7.04 -17.30 -11.77
CA ALA A 117 7.97 -17.21 -12.89
C ALA A 117 7.69 -15.97 -13.76
N VAL A 118 8.67 -15.05 -13.81
CA VAL A 118 8.62 -13.87 -14.68
C VAL A 118 9.14 -14.22 -16.09
N PRO A 119 8.42 -13.85 -17.17
CA PRO A 119 8.91 -14.08 -18.52
C PRO A 119 10.25 -13.38 -18.80
N ARG A 120 11.18 -14.09 -19.45
CA ARG A 120 12.55 -13.60 -19.72
C ARG A 120 12.59 -12.22 -20.40
N TYR A 121 11.67 -11.96 -21.34
CA TYR A 121 11.65 -10.70 -22.07
C TYR A 121 11.44 -9.48 -21.16
N VAL A 122 10.80 -9.64 -20.00
CA VAL A 122 10.60 -8.57 -19.03
C VAL A 122 11.96 -8.09 -18.52
N PHE A 123 12.83 -9.02 -18.09
CA PHE A 123 14.18 -8.68 -17.63
C PHE A 123 15.06 -8.09 -18.74
N GLU A 124 14.87 -8.51 -19.99
CA GLU A 124 15.58 -7.95 -21.14
C GLU A 124 15.17 -6.50 -21.40
N VAL A 125 13.88 -6.17 -21.29
CA VAL A 125 13.39 -4.78 -21.38
C VAL A 125 13.97 -3.91 -20.26
N LEU A 126 14.00 -4.42 -19.02
CA LEU A 126 14.55 -3.67 -17.89
C LEU A 126 16.06 -3.42 -18.03
N ARG A 127 16.83 -4.39 -18.53
CA ARG A 127 18.27 -4.22 -18.81
C ARG A 127 18.56 -3.24 -19.94
N ALA A 128 17.62 -3.06 -20.87
CA ALA A 128 17.77 -2.14 -21.99
C ALA A 128 17.57 -0.67 -21.58
N GLN A 129 17.04 -0.40 -20.38
CA GLN A 129 16.87 0.96 -19.89
C GLN A 129 18.21 1.59 -19.48
N PRO A 130 18.35 2.93 -19.61
CA PRO A 130 19.48 3.66 -19.04
C PRO A 130 19.69 3.36 -17.54
N GLU A 131 20.95 3.35 -17.09
CA GLU A 131 21.30 3.02 -15.69
C GLU A 131 20.64 3.96 -14.67
N ASP A 132 20.43 5.22 -15.05
CA ASP A 132 19.80 6.28 -14.24
C ASP A 132 18.26 6.24 -14.25
N THR A 133 17.65 5.28 -14.97
CA THR A 133 16.19 5.11 -14.97
C THR A 133 15.67 4.84 -13.57
N HIS A 134 14.67 5.62 -13.13
CA HIS A 134 14.11 5.54 -11.79
C HIS A 134 13.51 4.14 -11.50
N PRO A 135 13.73 3.55 -10.31
CA PRO A 135 13.26 2.19 -10.00
C PRO A 135 11.74 2.01 -10.11
N MET A 136 10.93 3.03 -9.78
CA MET A 136 9.47 2.99 -10.02
C MET A 136 9.09 2.95 -11.51
N THR A 137 9.86 3.60 -12.38
CA THR A 137 9.67 3.52 -13.83
C THR A 137 9.94 2.09 -14.30
N LEU A 138 11.01 1.47 -13.81
CA LEU A 138 11.32 0.07 -14.10
C LEU A 138 10.22 -0.88 -13.61
N LEU A 139 9.70 -0.68 -12.39
CA LEU A 139 8.63 -1.51 -11.85
C LEU A 139 7.35 -1.40 -12.70
N SER A 140 6.91 -0.17 -13.02
CA SER A 140 5.72 0.06 -13.84
C SER A 140 5.90 -0.53 -15.25
N MET A 141 7.08 -0.36 -15.84
CA MET A 141 7.43 -0.94 -17.14
C MET A 141 7.39 -2.47 -17.11
N ALA A 142 7.93 -3.11 -16.06
CA ALA A 142 7.90 -4.56 -15.91
C ALA A 142 6.48 -5.10 -15.87
N VAL A 143 5.60 -4.46 -15.08
CA VAL A 143 4.17 -4.80 -15.01
C VAL A 143 3.51 -4.66 -16.37
N LEU A 144 3.71 -3.52 -17.04
CA LEU A 144 3.10 -3.26 -18.35
C LEU A 144 3.61 -4.21 -19.45
N CYS A 145 4.88 -4.59 -19.42
CA CYS A 145 5.45 -5.56 -20.36
C CYS A 145 4.77 -6.92 -20.25
N MET A 146 4.34 -7.32 -19.05
CA MET A 146 3.62 -8.57 -18.83
C MET A 146 2.14 -8.52 -19.23
N GLN A 147 1.62 -7.40 -19.73
CA GLN A 147 0.19 -7.30 -20.09
C GLN A 147 -0.25 -8.36 -21.11
N ARG A 148 0.66 -8.80 -22.00
CA ARG A 148 0.43 -9.92 -22.93
C ARG A 148 -0.02 -11.20 -22.22
N GLU A 149 0.42 -11.42 -20.99
CA GLU A 149 0.11 -12.62 -20.20
C GLU A 149 -1.30 -12.58 -19.60
N SER A 150 -2.07 -11.50 -19.81
CA SER A 150 -3.42 -11.34 -19.25
C SER A 150 -4.43 -12.33 -19.82
N ALA A 151 -4.96 -13.19 -18.95
CA ALA A 151 -6.11 -14.03 -19.20
C ALA A 151 -7.38 -13.21 -19.39
N PHE A 152 -7.55 -12.10 -18.65
CA PHE A 152 -8.71 -11.22 -18.78
C PHE A 152 -8.77 -10.57 -20.17
N ALA A 153 -7.68 -9.94 -20.61
CA ALA A 153 -7.61 -9.30 -21.92
C ALA A 153 -7.87 -10.31 -23.04
N ALA A 154 -7.27 -11.51 -22.94
CA ALA A 154 -7.42 -12.55 -23.94
C ALA A 154 -8.85 -13.13 -24.02
N ARG A 155 -9.52 -13.32 -22.88
CA ARG A 155 -10.70 -14.21 -22.81
C ARG A 155 -11.99 -13.57 -22.27
N HIS A 156 -12.00 -12.29 -21.89
CA HIS A 156 -13.21 -11.66 -21.34
C HIS A 156 -14.42 -11.75 -22.28
N ARG A 157 -14.21 -11.79 -23.61
CA ARG A 157 -15.28 -11.94 -24.62
C ARG A 157 -15.87 -13.36 -24.69
N GLU A 158 -15.19 -14.34 -24.12
CA GLU A 158 -15.60 -15.75 -24.12
C GLU A 158 -16.50 -16.10 -22.92
N VAL A 159 -16.57 -15.21 -21.92
CA VAL A 159 -17.28 -15.45 -20.66
C VAL A 159 -18.36 -14.40 -20.41
N ARG A 160 -19.31 -14.72 -19.54
CA ARG A 160 -20.35 -13.76 -19.14
C ARG A 160 -19.77 -12.71 -18.19
N LYS A 161 -20.38 -11.53 -18.13
CA LYS A 161 -19.99 -10.45 -17.19
C LYS A 161 -19.88 -10.93 -15.74
N THR A 162 -20.75 -11.84 -15.30
CA THR A 162 -20.74 -12.44 -13.95
C THR A 162 -19.53 -13.33 -13.66
N GLN A 163 -18.73 -13.65 -14.66
CA GLN A 163 -17.54 -14.50 -14.60
C GLN A 163 -16.24 -13.72 -14.86
N TYR A 164 -16.34 -12.41 -15.09
CA TYR A 164 -15.17 -11.53 -15.29
C TYR A 164 -14.19 -11.59 -14.12
N TRP A 165 -14.69 -11.75 -12.90
CA TRP A 165 -13.87 -11.89 -11.70
C TRP A 165 -12.98 -13.13 -11.73
N GLU A 166 -13.39 -14.20 -12.43
CA GLU A 166 -12.60 -15.44 -12.49
C GLU A 166 -11.30 -15.22 -13.27
N LEU A 167 -11.35 -14.44 -14.36
CA LEU A 167 -10.19 -14.07 -15.17
C LEU A 167 -9.36 -12.98 -14.49
N MET A 168 -10.02 -12.00 -13.86
CA MET A 168 -9.32 -10.96 -13.08
C MET A 168 -8.58 -11.58 -11.89
N TYR A 169 -9.15 -12.60 -11.24
CA TYR A 169 -8.48 -13.37 -10.20
C TYR A 169 -7.19 -14.02 -10.69
N GLU A 170 -7.20 -14.66 -11.87
CA GLU A 170 -5.99 -15.27 -12.43
C GLU A 170 -4.91 -14.20 -12.70
N ASP A 171 -5.27 -13.09 -13.35
CA ASP A 171 -4.33 -12.00 -13.64
C ASP A 171 -3.76 -11.39 -12.35
N CYS A 172 -4.60 -11.14 -11.35
CA CYS A 172 -4.18 -10.59 -10.06
C CYS A 172 -3.26 -11.54 -9.29
N CYS A 173 -3.54 -12.84 -9.27
CA CYS A 173 -2.69 -13.83 -8.63
C CYS A 173 -1.34 -13.99 -9.34
N ASP A 174 -1.35 -14.03 -10.67
CA ASP A 174 -0.13 -14.08 -11.48
C ASP A 174 0.74 -12.84 -11.28
N LEU A 175 0.14 -11.66 -11.34
CA LEU A 175 0.83 -10.40 -11.12
C LEU A 175 1.40 -10.32 -9.70
N LEU A 176 0.60 -10.60 -8.67
CA LEU A 176 1.06 -10.58 -7.28
C LEU A 176 2.25 -11.52 -7.07
N ALA A 177 2.19 -12.74 -7.60
CA ALA A 177 3.26 -13.73 -7.46
C ALA A 177 4.60 -13.31 -8.08
N ARG A 178 4.55 -12.53 -9.17
CA ARG A 178 5.73 -12.11 -9.95
C ARG A 178 6.41 -10.84 -9.40
N LEU A 179 5.69 -10.03 -8.62
CA LEU A 179 6.20 -8.74 -8.12
C LEU A 179 7.46 -8.84 -7.24
N PRO A 180 7.60 -9.81 -6.33
CA PRO A 180 8.84 -9.95 -5.53
C PRO A 180 10.08 -10.16 -6.39
N GLU A 181 10.00 -11.02 -7.41
CA GLU A 181 11.13 -11.29 -8.29
C GLU A 181 11.49 -10.06 -9.12
N ILE A 182 10.49 -9.34 -9.65
CA ILE A 182 10.69 -8.08 -10.39
C ILE A 182 11.35 -7.03 -9.50
N ALA A 183 10.84 -6.81 -8.29
CA ALA A 183 11.37 -5.82 -7.37
C ALA A 183 12.80 -6.15 -6.95
N ALA A 184 13.07 -7.41 -6.58
CA ALA A 184 14.42 -7.85 -6.23
C ALA A 184 15.37 -7.75 -7.44
N PHE A 185 14.92 -8.10 -8.64
CA PHE A 185 15.71 -7.92 -9.86
C PHE A 185 16.09 -6.45 -10.08
N ILE A 186 15.13 -5.52 -9.95
CA ILE A 186 15.38 -4.07 -10.07
C ILE A 186 16.42 -3.62 -9.04
N TYR A 187 16.27 -4.06 -7.78
CA TYR A 187 17.21 -3.72 -6.72
C TYR A 187 18.63 -4.19 -7.05
N ARG A 188 18.77 -5.47 -7.41
CA ARG A 188 20.06 -6.10 -7.67
C ARG A 188 20.71 -5.53 -8.94
N LEU A 189 19.92 -5.26 -9.97
CA LEU A 189 20.37 -4.61 -11.20
C LEU A 189 20.95 -3.22 -10.91
N LYS A 190 20.20 -2.37 -10.20
CA LYS A 190 20.60 -0.98 -9.99
C LYS A 190 21.69 -0.82 -8.93
N TYR A 191 21.63 -1.58 -7.84
CA TYR A 191 22.40 -1.28 -6.64
C TYR A 191 23.36 -2.39 -6.23
N ARG A 192 23.33 -3.55 -6.90
CA ARG A 192 24.21 -4.70 -6.61
C ARG A 192 24.89 -5.24 -7.87
N GLN A 193 25.23 -4.34 -8.80
CA GLN A 193 26.03 -4.65 -10.00
C GLN A 193 25.45 -5.78 -10.88
N GLY A 194 24.12 -5.99 -10.82
CA GLY A 194 23.47 -7.06 -11.57
C GLY A 194 23.74 -8.47 -11.06
N ASP A 195 24.23 -8.64 -9.82
CA ASP A 195 24.38 -9.94 -9.17
C ASP A 195 22.99 -10.50 -8.80
N ILE A 196 22.30 -11.13 -9.76
CA ILE A 196 20.91 -11.59 -9.59
C ILE A 196 20.85 -12.87 -8.74
N ILE A 197 20.03 -12.87 -7.70
CA ILE A 197 19.71 -14.04 -6.88
C ILE A 197 18.36 -14.59 -7.31
N GLY A 198 18.32 -15.87 -7.68
CA GLY A 198 17.10 -16.52 -8.16
C GLY A 198 16.08 -16.81 -7.06
N ALA A 199 14.80 -16.86 -7.45
CA ALA A 199 13.71 -17.21 -6.55
C ALA A 199 13.82 -18.64 -6.00
N ARG A 200 13.27 -18.85 -4.80
CA ARG A 200 13.15 -20.14 -4.14
C ARG A 200 11.69 -20.50 -3.89
N SER A 201 11.24 -21.59 -4.48
CA SER A 201 9.84 -22.03 -4.44
C SER A 201 9.40 -22.58 -3.07
N ASP A 202 10.34 -22.89 -2.18
CA ASP A 202 10.09 -23.42 -0.84
C ASP A 202 9.82 -22.33 0.22
N LEU A 203 10.13 -21.07 -0.09
CA LEU A 203 9.96 -19.92 0.78
C LEU A 203 8.59 -19.25 0.59
N ASP A 204 8.06 -18.60 1.63
CA ASP A 204 6.87 -17.74 1.49
C ASP A 204 7.24 -16.40 0.83
N PHE A 205 6.24 -15.63 0.41
CA PHE A 205 6.40 -14.37 -0.31
C PHE A 205 7.43 -13.41 0.32
N GLY A 206 7.36 -13.20 1.64
CA GLY A 206 8.26 -12.29 2.34
C GLY A 206 9.67 -12.86 2.46
N ALA A 207 9.80 -14.15 2.79
CA ALA A 207 11.09 -14.83 2.85
C ALA A 207 11.77 -14.94 1.49
N ASN A 208 11.02 -15.22 0.42
CA ASN A 208 11.55 -15.32 -0.93
C ASN A 208 12.02 -13.95 -1.43
N PHE A 209 11.26 -12.89 -1.12
CA PHE A 209 11.71 -11.52 -1.39
C PHE A 209 13.03 -11.22 -0.66
N ALA A 210 13.12 -11.45 0.65
CA ALA A 210 14.34 -11.23 1.43
C ALA A 210 15.54 -12.03 0.88
N HIS A 211 15.30 -13.28 0.47
CA HIS A 211 16.30 -14.13 -0.17
C HIS A 211 16.82 -13.52 -1.48
N MET A 212 15.94 -13.12 -2.40
CA MET A 212 16.33 -12.54 -3.69
C MET A 212 16.99 -11.16 -3.55
N MET A 213 16.65 -10.41 -2.50
CA MET A 213 17.35 -9.17 -2.15
C MET A 213 18.78 -9.43 -1.66
N GLY A 214 19.07 -10.65 -1.17
CA GLY A 214 20.35 -11.04 -0.60
C GLY A 214 20.54 -10.56 0.84
N ILE A 215 19.45 -10.43 1.60
CA ILE A 215 19.46 -9.86 2.95
C ILE A 215 19.09 -10.95 3.96
N PRO A 216 19.94 -11.21 4.96
CA PRO A 216 19.72 -12.31 5.90
C PRO A 216 18.55 -12.05 6.86
N ARG A 217 18.15 -13.10 7.57
CA ARG A 217 17.24 -12.99 8.71
C ARG A 217 17.76 -11.96 9.72
N PRO A 218 16.88 -11.18 10.37
CA PRO A 218 15.41 -11.30 10.40
C PRO A 218 14.68 -10.51 9.30
N TYR A 219 15.32 -10.17 8.17
CA TYR A 219 14.68 -9.34 7.13
C TYR A 219 13.50 -10.03 6.42
N ASP A 220 13.39 -11.36 6.50
CA ASP A 220 12.20 -12.08 6.07
C ASP A 220 10.95 -11.69 6.87
N ASP A 221 11.07 -11.56 8.20
CA ASP A 221 9.99 -11.02 9.04
C ASP A 221 9.74 -9.53 8.82
N VAL A 222 10.78 -8.74 8.53
CA VAL A 222 10.63 -7.34 8.09
C VAL A 222 9.79 -7.27 6.81
N ALA A 223 10.09 -8.09 5.81
CA ALA A 223 9.37 -8.11 4.54
C ALA A 223 7.90 -8.51 4.72
N ARG A 224 7.62 -9.57 5.50
CA ARG A 224 6.24 -9.99 5.83
C ARG A 224 5.46 -8.86 6.49
N MET A 225 6.02 -8.28 7.56
CA MET A 225 5.39 -7.16 8.27
C MET A 225 5.18 -5.97 7.32
N TYR A 226 6.22 -5.54 6.62
CA TYR A 226 6.19 -4.35 5.79
C TYR A 226 5.12 -4.46 4.69
N PHE A 227 5.08 -5.57 3.96
CA PHE A 227 4.09 -5.75 2.89
C PHE A 227 2.66 -5.80 3.43
N ILE A 228 2.41 -6.42 4.58
CA ILE A 228 1.07 -6.44 5.18
C ILE A 228 0.65 -5.04 5.67
N LEU A 229 1.53 -4.30 6.35
CA LEU A 229 1.22 -2.95 6.86
C LEU A 229 0.94 -1.94 5.75
N HIS A 230 1.58 -2.10 4.59
CA HIS A 230 1.42 -1.21 3.43
C HIS A 230 0.45 -1.76 2.37
N SER A 231 -0.20 -2.89 2.66
CA SER A 231 -1.01 -3.64 1.71
C SER A 231 -2.18 -2.86 1.13
N ASP A 232 -2.93 -2.19 2.00
CA ASP A 232 -4.12 -1.41 1.62
C ASP A 232 -4.34 -0.25 2.59
N HIS A 233 -5.00 0.81 2.13
CA HIS A 233 -5.40 1.92 2.98
C HIS A 233 -6.53 2.71 2.30
N GLU A 234 -7.72 2.10 2.28
CA GLU A 234 -8.89 2.57 1.54
C GLU A 234 -8.63 2.71 0.02
N SER A 235 -9.65 3.14 -0.72
CA SER A 235 -9.58 3.30 -2.18
C SER A 235 -9.36 4.73 -2.66
N GLY A 236 -9.41 5.74 -1.77
CA GLY A 236 -9.29 7.15 -2.15
C GLY A 236 -7.86 7.65 -2.40
N ASN A 237 -6.84 6.88 -1.99
CA ASN A 237 -5.46 7.24 -2.29
C ASN A 237 -5.16 7.06 -3.79
N VAL A 238 -4.27 7.89 -4.35
CA VAL A 238 -4.04 8.00 -5.80
C VAL A 238 -3.74 6.65 -6.45
N SER A 239 -2.90 5.81 -5.84
CA SER A 239 -2.56 4.51 -6.41
C SER A 239 -3.73 3.52 -6.45
N ALA A 240 -4.55 3.49 -5.40
CA ALA A 240 -5.71 2.60 -5.34
C ALA A 240 -6.80 3.09 -6.29
N HIS A 241 -7.08 4.40 -6.27
CA HIS A 241 -8.07 5.01 -7.15
C HIS A 241 -7.69 4.90 -8.62
N ALA A 242 -6.42 5.15 -9.00
CA ALA A 242 -5.98 4.99 -10.39
C ALA A 242 -6.10 3.53 -10.86
N THR A 243 -5.77 2.55 -9.99
CA THR A 243 -5.96 1.12 -10.29
C THR A 243 -7.44 0.81 -10.51
N HIS A 244 -8.32 1.26 -9.61
CA HIS A 244 -9.77 1.08 -9.70
C HIS A 244 -10.35 1.74 -10.96
N LEU A 245 -10.00 3.00 -11.22
CA LEU A 245 -10.48 3.80 -12.35
C LEU A 245 -10.17 3.12 -13.68
N VAL A 246 -8.92 2.69 -13.89
CA VAL A 246 -8.51 2.01 -15.13
C VAL A 246 -9.18 0.63 -15.26
N ALA A 247 -9.32 -0.11 -14.15
CA ALA A 247 -10.03 -1.38 -14.13
C ALA A 247 -11.54 -1.22 -14.40
N SER A 248 -12.16 -0.10 -14.02
CA SER A 248 -13.58 0.21 -14.25
C SER A 248 -13.93 0.28 -15.75
N ALA A 249 -12.95 0.59 -16.59
CA ALA A 249 -13.05 0.54 -18.04
C ALA A 249 -12.88 -0.88 -18.62
N LEU A 250 -12.84 -1.92 -17.77
CA LEU A 250 -12.55 -3.32 -18.10
C LEU A 250 -11.12 -3.54 -18.63
N SER A 251 -10.18 -2.69 -18.24
CA SER A 251 -8.76 -3.00 -18.41
C SER A 251 -8.37 -4.15 -17.49
N ASP A 252 -7.43 -4.99 -17.92
CA ASP A 252 -6.87 -6.07 -17.11
C ASP A 252 -6.03 -5.56 -15.92
N ALA A 253 -5.57 -6.50 -15.08
CA ALA A 253 -4.82 -6.18 -13.87
C ALA A 253 -3.48 -5.47 -14.15
N TYR A 254 -2.84 -5.76 -15.29
CA TYR A 254 -1.52 -5.21 -15.62
C TYR A 254 -1.62 -3.74 -16.02
N TYR A 255 -2.55 -3.39 -16.91
CA TYR A 255 -2.81 -1.97 -17.23
C TYR A 255 -3.22 -1.19 -15.98
N SER A 256 -4.14 -1.76 -15.19
CA SER A 256 -4.68 -1.12 -14.00
C SER A 256 -3.60 -0.87 -12.94
N PHE A 257 -2.80 -1.89 -12.62
CA PHE A 257 -1.77 -1.75 -11.60
C PHE A 257 -0.60 -0.89 -12.06
N SER A 258 -0.20 -0.93 -13.34
CA SER A 258 0.82 -0.01 -13.88
C SER A 258 0.38 1.45 -13.76
N ALA A 259 -0.89 1.77 -14.02
CA ALA A 259 -1.43 3.11 -13.78
C ALA A 259 -1.39 3.49 -12.30
N GLY A 260 -1.74 2.56 -11.40
CA GLY A 260 -1.61 2.71 -9.95
C GLY A 260 -0.17 3.01 -9.50
N LEU A 261 0.82 2.30 -10.06
CA LEU A 261 2.24 2.51 -9.80
C LEU A 261 2.72 3.88 -10.28
N ASN A 262 2.25 4.35 -11.43
CA ASN A 262 2.57 5.68 -11.94
C ASN A 262 2.03 6.77 -11.00
N GLY A 263 0.81 6.59 -10.48
CA GLY A 263 0.25 7.45 -9.44
C GLY A 263 1.04 7.39 -8.13
N LEU A 264 1.51 6.20 -7.74
CA LEU A 264 2.32 5.98 -6.54
C LEU A 264 3.70 6.65 -6.64
N ALA A 265 4.29 6.73 -7.84
CA ALA A 265 5.56 7.41 -8.07
C ALA A 265 5.46 8.94 -7.92
N GLY A 266 4.25 9.50 -7.84
CA GLY A 266 4.04 10.93 -7.62
C GLY A 266 4.60 11.40 -6.27
N PRO A 267 5.29 12.55 -6.20
CA PRO A 267 5.89 13.06 -4.97
C PRO A 267 4.92 13.21 -3.79
N LEU A 268 3.68 13.59 -4.07
CA LEU A 268 2.63 13.77 -3.06
C LEU A 268 2.02 12.46 -2.54
N HIS A 269 2.51 11.30 -2.98
CA HIS A 269 1.98 10.00 -2.57
C HIS A 269 3.08 9.05 -2.07
N GLY A 270 4.06 8.70 -2.93
CA GLY A 270 4.99 7.61 -2.63
C GLY A 270 6.31 7.99 -1.92
N LEU A 271 6.57 9.27 -1.65
CA LEU A 271 7.87 9.72 -1.15
C LEU A 271 7.97 9.91 0.36
N ALA A 272 6.85 9.84 1.11
CA ALA A 272 6.80 10.16 2.54
C ALA A 272 7.88 9.41 3.35
N ASN A 273 8.05 8.10 3.16
CA ASN A 273 9.09 7.32 3.82
C ASN A 273 10.51 7.88 3.57
N GLN A 274 10.84 8.19 2.30
CA GLN A 274 12.16 8.71 1.93
C GLN A 274 12.40 10.11 2.48
N GLU A 275 11.37 10.96 2.46
CA GLU A 275 11.44 12.31 3.02
C GLU A 275 11.64 12.29 4.53
N VAL A 276 10.92 11.42 5.26
CA VAL A 276 11.09 11.26 6.70
C VAL A 276 12.50 10.75 7.02
N LEU A 277 12.97 9.70 6.36
CA LEU A 277 14.32 9.18 6.63
C LEU A 277 15.40 10.22 6.33
N SER A 278 15.30 10.91 5.19
CA SER A 278 16.25 11.97 4.82
C SER A 278 16.27 13.10 5.85
N TRP A 279 15.09 13.49 6.33
CA TRP A 279 14.96 14.48 7.40
C TRP A 279 15.57 13.98 8.72
N ILE A 280 15.31 12.72 9.13
CA ILE A 280 15.89 12.14 10.36
C ILE A 280 17.42 12.11 10.28
N LEU A 281 18.00 11.73 9.14
CA LEU A 281 19.45 11.70 8.94
C LEU A 281 20.06 13.10 9.04
N HIS A 282 19.42 14.10 8.43
CA HIS A 282 19.86 15.50 8.57
C HIS A 282 19.68 16.01 10.00
N PHE A 283 18.54 15.72 10.62
CA PHE A 283 18.24 16.08 12.00
C PHE A 283 19.29 15.50 12.95
N GLN A 284 19.68 14.24 12.80
CA GLN A 284 20.79 13.63 13.53
C GLN A 284 22.09 14.43 13.40
N GLN A 285 22.46 14.86 12.19
CA GLN A 285 23.69 15.65 11.97
C GLN A 285 23.65 16.98 12.74
N THR A 286 22.49 17.63 12.84
CA THR A 286 22.34 18.89 13.62
C THR A 286 22.46 18.71 15.14
N LEU A 287 22.29 17.48 15.62
CA LEU A 287 22.36 17.13 17.05
C LEU A 287 23.76 16.65 17.47
N GLY A 288 24.64 16.37 16.50
CA GLY A 288 26.00 15.88 16.72
C GLY A 288 26.09 14.36 16.89
N ASP A 289 27.29 13.86 17.21
CA ASP A 289 27.60 12.42 17.20
C ASP A 289 27.13 11.66 18.45
N THR A 290 26.70 12.38 19.49
CA THR A 290 26.19 11.79 20.73
C THR A 290 24.67 11.72 20.72
N LEU A 291 24.09 10.66 21.28
CA LEU A 291 22.64 10.56 21.43
C LEU A 291 22.12 11.77 22.24
N PRO A 292 21.25 12.62 21.67
CA PRO A 292 20.77 13.82 22.33
C PRO A 292 19.80 13.46 23.47
N ASP A 293 19.72 14.33 24.47
CA ASP A 293 18.66 14.27 25.48
C ASP A 293 17.34 14.85 24.96
N GLU A 294 16.26 14.72 25.75
CA GLU A 294 14.93 15.20 25.37
C GLU A 294 14.90 16.72 25.16
N ASP A 295 15.67 17.50 25.93
CA ASP A 295 15.69 18.96 25.86
C ASP A 295 16.33 19.45 24.56
N ARG A 296 17.45 18.86 24.15
CA ARG A 296 18.10 19.20 22.88
C ARG A 296 17.25 18.80 21.67
N VAL A 297 16.59 17.64 21.71
CA VAL A 297 15.63 17.26 20.66
C VAL A 297 14.47 18.24 20.61
N ARG A 298 13.91 18.63 21.75
CA ARG A 298 12.82 19.60 21.84
C ARG A 298 13.20 20.95 21.24
N GLU A 299 14.40 21.46 21.55
CA GLU A 299 14.94 22.70 20.99
C GLU A 299 15.02 22.62 19.46
N ALA A 300 15.66 21.58 18.91
CA ALA A 300 15.83 21.41 17.47
C ALA A 300 14.48 21.23 16.71
N LEU A 301 13.48 20.58 17.33
CA LEU A 301 12.13 20.51 16.78
C LEU A 301 11.45 21.89 16.75
N TRP A 302 11.65 22.71 17.78
CA TRP A 302 11.16 24.09 17.79
C TRP A 302 11.87 24.98 16.77
N GLU A 303 13.18 24.81 16.57
CA GLU A 303 13.93 25.48 15.49
C GLU A 303 13.33 25.16 14.12
N THR A 304 13.04 23.88 13.86
CA THR A 304 12.37 23.40 12.63
C THR A 304 11.03 24.11 12.41
N LEU A 305 10.17 24.12 13.44
CA LEU A 305 8.84 24.75 13.35
C LEU A 305 8.92 26.28 13.23
N SER A 306 9.87 26.92 13.93
CA SER A 306 10.07 28.37 13.91
C SER A 306 10.60 28.86 12.56
N ALA A 307 11.33 28.00 11.84
CA ALA A 307 11.74 28.23 10.45
C ALA A 307 10.59 28.07 9.43
N GLY A 308 9.37 27.75 9.89
CA GLY A 308 8.20 27.54 9.03
C GLY A 308 8.16 26.16 8.37
N GLN A 309 9.04 25.25 8.76
CA GLN A 309 9.04 23.87 8.29
C GLN A 309 8.07 23.00 9.09
N VAL A 310 7.78 21.81 8.58
CA VAL A 310 6.99 20.77 9.26
C VAL A 310 7.90 19.67 9.77
N ILE A 311 7.43 18.88 10.74
CA ILE A 311 8.10 17.65 11.17
C ILE A 311 7.53 16.51 10.31
N PRO A 312 8.30 15.96 9.34
CA PRO A 312 7.79 14.95 8.42
C PRO A 312 7.26 13.72 9.15
N GLY A 313 6.17 13.15 8.63
CA GLY A 313 5.53 11.95 9.21
C GLY A 313 4.65 12.21 10.44
N TYR A 314 4.57 13.45 10.94
CA TYR A 314 3.65 13.85 12.01
C TYR A 314 2.58 14.81 11.49
N GLY A 315 1.39 14.79 12.10
CA GLY A 315 0.33 15.75 11.77
C GLY A 315 -0.79 15.23 10.87
N HIS A 316 -1.20 13.96 11.03
CA HIS A 316 -2.19 13.33 10.18
C HIS A 316 -3.57 14.02 10.24
N ALA A 317 -4.25 14.21 9.10
CA ALA A 317 -5.54 14.90 9.04
C ALA A 317 -6.68 14.16 9.77
N VAL A 318 -6.72 12.83 9.63
CA VAL A 318 -7.79 11.97 10.17
C VAL A 318 -7.46 11.27 11.50
N LEU A 319 -6.32 10.58 11.59
CA LEU A 319 -5.93 9.79 12.76
C LEU A 319 -5.75 10.66 14.01
N ARG A 320 -6.41 10.28 15.11
CA ARG A 320 -6.38 11.00 16.40
C ARG A 320 -5.40 10.41 17.42
N ARG A 321 -4.77 9.29 17.08
CA ARG A 321 -3.78 8.55 17.88
C ARG A 321 -2.63 8.09 16.99
N THR A 322 -1.55 7.58 17.60
CA THR A 322 -0.45 6.92 16.89
C THR A 322 -0.99 5.85 15.96
N ASP A 323 -0.55 5.87 14.70
CA ASP A 323 -0.89 4.86 13.71
C ASP A 323 -0.43 3.47 14.20
N PRO A 324 -1.32 2.46 14.29
CA PRO A 324 -0.93 1.10 14.70
C PRO A 324 0.16 0.49 13.82
N ARG A 325 0.30 0.92 12.56
CA ARG A 325 1.38 0.49 11.67
C ARG A 325 2.73 1.07 12.08
N TYR A 326 2.76 2.27 12.67
CA TYR A 326 3.96 2.81 13.33
C TYR A 326 4.32 1.94 14.53
N THR A 327 3.35 1.67 15.40
CA THR A 327 3.54 0.87 16.63
C THR A 327 4.09 -0.52 16.33
N ALA A 328 3.55 -1.21 15.33
CA ALA A 328 4.02 -2.55 14.95
C ALA A 328 5.51 -2.58 14.51
N GLN A 329 5.95 -1.56 13.78
CA GLN A 329 7.37 -1.43 13.37
C GLN A 329 8.26 -1.05 14.56
N MET A 330 7.76 -0.17 15.44
CA MET A 330 8.46 0.22 16.66
C MET A 330 8.69 -0.98 17.59
N GLU A 331 7.68 -1.82 17.81
CA GLU A 331 7.79 -3.05 18.60
C GLU A 331 8.74 -4.07 17.98
N PHE A 332 8.83 -4.14 16.64
CA PHE A 332 9.86 -4.92 15.96
C PHE A 332 11.26 -4.39 16.27
N CYS A 333 11.47 -3.09 16.09
CA CYS A 333 12.77 -2.46 16.32
C CYS A 333 13.24 -2.59 17.77
N GLN A 334 12.33 -2.47 18.74
CA GLN A 334 12.66 -2.67 20.17
C GLN A 334 13.21 -4.07 20.46
N ARG A 335 12.77 -5.10 19.73
CA ARG A 335 13.20 -6.48 19.93
C ARG A 335 14.48 -6.82 19.16
N HIS A 336 14.63 -6.28 17.94
CA HIS A 336 15.67 -6.72 17.00
C HIS A 336 16.81 -5.72 16.80
N MET A 337 16.59 -4.43 17.10
CA MET A 337 17.58 -3.37 16.91
C MET A 337 17.50 -2.25 17.97
N PRO A 338 17.39 -2.57 19.29
CA PRO A 338 17.22 -1.56 20.35
C PRO A 338 18.42 -0.60 20.49
N ASP A 339 19.59 -1.04 20.04
CA ASP A 339 20.85 -0.30 20.16
C ASP A 339 21.19 0.50 18.91
N ASP A 340 20.38 0.43 17.85
CA ASP A 340 20.58 1.21 16.64
C ASP A 340 20.43 2.72 16.93
N PRO A 341 21.43 3.56 16.62
CA PRO A 341 21.39 4.99 16.93
C PRO A 341 20.23 5.74 16.27
N LEU A 342 19.87 5.39 15.02
CA LEU A 342 18.75 6.04 14.32
C LEU A 342 17.42 5.63 14.93
N PHE A 343 17.26 4.37 15.32
CA PHE A 343 16.05 3.94 16.02
C PHE A 343 15.90 4.62 17.38
N ARG A 344 16.99 4.73 18.15
CA ARG A 344 16.98 5.47 19.42
C ARG A 344 16.57 6.93 19.22
N LEU A 345 17.07 7.58 18.15
CA LEU A 345 16.66 8.93 17.78
C LEU A 345 15.18 9.00 17.39
N VAL A 346 14.67 8.09 16.54
CA VAL A 346 13.24 8.03 16.18
C VAL A 346 12.36 7.84 17.41
N ASN A 347 12.75 6.98 18.35
CA ASN A 347 12.02 6.79 19.60
C ASN A 347 12.06 8.04 20.49
N MET A 348 13.18 8.78 20.49
CA MET A 348 13.28 10.08 21.17
C MET A 348 12.34 11.12 20.54
N ILE A 349 12.34 11.23 19.22
CA ILE A 349 11.43 12.12 18.47
C ILE A 349 9.97 11.74 18.78
N TYR A 350 9.63 10.46 18.86
CA TYR A 350 8.30 10.00 19.24
C TYR A 350 7.85 10.47 20.63
N ARG A 351 8.75 10.51 21.61
CA ARG A 351 8.44 11.00 22.96
C ARG A 351 8.28 12.51 23.04
N VAL A 352 8.99 13.25 22.18
CA VAL A 352 9.09 14.72 22.26
C VAL A 352 8.15 15.43 21.29
N ALA A 353 8.10 15.00 20.03
CA ALA A 353 7.38 15.68 18.95
C ALA A 353 5.87 15.88 19.22
N PRO A 354 5.11 14.91 19.77
CA PRO A 354 3.70 15.13 20.04
C PRO A 354 3.42 16.28 21.02
N ARG A 355 4.29 16.44 22.05
CA ARG A 355 4.21 17.54 23.02
C ARG A 355 4.54 18.87 22.34
N VAL A 356 5.63 18.93 21.59
CA VAL A 356 6.05 20.14 20.84
C VAL A 356 4.98 20.59 19.85
N LEU A 357 4.42 19.67 19.05
CA LEU A 357 3.38 19.97 18.07
C LEU A 357 2.07 20.44 18.72
N SER A 358 1.72 19.88 19.88
CA SER A 358 0.56 20.31 20.67
C SER A 358 0.73 21.73 21.20
N GLU A 359 1.92 22.04 21.74
CA GLU A 359 2.25 23.38 22.25
C GLU A 359 2.34 24.42 21.13
N HIS A 360 2.84 24.04 19.95
CA HIS A 360 2.87 24.91 18.77
C HIS A 360 1.46 25.25 18.24
N GLY A 361 0.45 24.41 18.50
CA GLY A 361 -0.97 24.74 18.31
C GLY A 361 -1.50 24.75 16.87
N LYS A 362 -0.65 24.55 15.84
CA LYS A 362 -1.08 24.46 14.42
C LYS A 362 -1.47 23.04 13.99
N THR A 363 -1.05 22.02 14.74
CA THR A 363 -1.23 20.62 14.36
C THR A 363 -2.43 20.02 15.08
N LYS A 364 -3.47 19.64 14.33
CA LYS A 364 -4.69 19.07 14.91
C LYS A 364 -4.47 17.73 15.59
N ASN A 365 -3.72 16.82 14.94
CA ASN A 365 -3.40 15.51 15.50
C ASN A 365 -1.88 15.28 15.44
N PRO A 366 -1.16 15.38 16.57
CA PRO A 366 0.31 15.47 16.59
C PRO A 366 1.01 14.10 16.61
N TRP A 367 0.38 13.07 16.06
CA TRP A 367 0.86 11.68 16.12
C TRP A 367 1.53 11.24 14.83
N PRO A 368 2.49 10.29 14.88
CA PRO A 368 3.17 9.80 13.70
C PRO A 368 2.34 8.79 12.90
N ASN A 369 2.70 8.62 11.64
CA ASN A 369 2.18 7.59 10.74
C ASN A 369 3.24 6.49 10.45
N VAL A 370 2.86 5.49 9.65
CA VAL A 370 3.75 4.38 9.25
C VAL A 370 5.09 4.81 8.63
N ASP A 371 5.11 5.92 7.89
CA ASP A 371 6.28 6.41 7.16
C ASP A 371 7.33 7.03 8.09
N SER A 372 6.92 7.44 9.30
CA SER A 372 7.83 7.95 10.33
C SER A 372 8.79 6.92 10.89
N HIS A 373 8.59 5.63 10.57
CA HIS A 373 9.38 4.55 11.15
C HIS A 373 10.00 3.62 10.10
N SER A 374 9.32 3.42 8.98
CA SER A 374 9.67 2.40 8.00
C SER A 374 11.07 2.59 7.41
N GLY A 375 11.49 3.82 7.14
CA GLY A 375 12.80 4.12 6.58
C GLY A 375 13.97 3.64 7.46
N VAL A 376 13.86 3.80 8.78
CA VAL A 376 14.92 3.37 9.72
C VAL A 376 15.04 1.84 9.76
N VAL A 377 13.91 1.12 9.63
CA VAL A 377 13.94 -0.35 9.54
C VAL A 377 14.71 -0.78 8.30
N GLN A 378 14.38 -0.20 7.13
CA GLN A 378 15.05 -0.55 5.87
C GLN A 378 16.54 -0.20 5.90
N TRP A 379 16.86 0.99 6.41
CA TRP A 379 18.24 1.49 6.53
C TRP A 379 19.13 0.58 7.37
N HIS A 380 18.62 0.10 8.51
CA HIS A 380 19.34 -0.78 9.43
C HIS A 380 19.76 -2.09 8.76
N TYR A 381 18.86 -2.72 7.99
CA TYR A 381 19.13 -3.97 7.30
C TYR A 381 19.84 -3.80 5.94
N GLY A 382 20.31 -2.59 5.63
CA GLY A 382 21.21 -2.35 4.49
C GLY A 382 20.52 -1.93 3.19
N LEU A 383 19.21 -1.69 3.18
CA LEU A 383 18.58 -0.94 2.10
C LEU A 383 18.77 0.55 2.38
N ARG A 384 19.77 1.15 1.76
CA ARG A 384 20.09 2.58 1.94
C ARG A 384 19.76 3.41 0.70
N GLU A 385 19.23 2.76 -0.32
CA GLU A 385 18.87 3.34 -1.61
C GLU A 385 17.44 3.89 -1.52
N HIS A 386 17.32 5.17 -1.16
CA HIS A 386 16.03 5.82 -0.85
C HIS A 386 15.02 5.65 -1.99
N ASP A 387 15.44 5.87 -3.24
CA ASP A 387 14.60 5.80 -4.44
C ASP A 387 13.94 4.42 -4.63
N PHE A 388 14.48 3.36 -4.02
CA PHE A 388 13.90 2.03 -4.03
C PHE A 388 12.74 1.83 -3.04
N TYR A 389 12.57 2.68 -2.03
CA TYR A 389 11.55 2.47 -0.99
C TYR A 389 10.12 2.49 -1.55
N THR A 390 9.87 3.30 -2.58
CA THR A 390 8.55 3.32 -3.23
C THR A 390 8.28 2.03 -4.02
N VAL A 391 9.32 1.30 -4.45
CA VAL A 391 9.15 -0.05 -5.05
C VAL A 391 8.64 -1.03 -4.00
N LEU A 392 9.20 -1.02 -2.78
CA LEU A 392 8.69 -1.83 -1.67
C LEU A 392 7.21 -1.52 -1.39
N PHE A 393 6.88 -0.21 -1.37
CA PHE A 393 5.50 0.22 -1.20
C PHE A 393 4.61 -0.27 -2.33
N GLY A 394 5.06 -0.21 -3.59
CA GLY A 394 4.34 -0.75 -4.74
C GLY A 394 4.03 -2.25 -4.58
N VAL A 395 5.03 -3.06 -4.19
CA VAL A 395 4.84 -4.50 -3.95
C VAL A 395 3.82 -4.76 -2.83
N GLY A 396 3.92 -4.04 -1.71
CA GLY A 396 2.93 -4.13 -0.64
C GLY A 396 1.53 -3.75 -1.14
N ARG A 397 1.40 -2.57 -1.75
CA ARG A 397 0.14 -2.00 -2.22
C ARG A 397 -0.59 -2.88 -3.24
N ALA A 398 0.14 -3.70 -4.01
CA ALA A 398 -0.45 -4.67 -4.93
C ALA A 398 -1.47 -5.57 -4.22
N ILE A 399 -1.21 -5.97 -2.98
CA ILE A 399 -2.07 -6.86 -2.21
C ILE A 399 -3.48 -6.25 -2.04
N GLY A 400 -3.59 -4.98 -1.66
CA GLY A 400 -4.89 -4.33 -1.51
C GLY A 400 -5.59 -4.06 -2.83
N VAL A 401 -4.90 -3.41 -3.76
CA VAL A 401 -5.51 -2.91 -5.00
C VAL A 401 -5.91 -4.05 -5.93
N LEU A 402 -5.14 -5.15 -5.97
CA LEU A 402 -5.49 -6.34 -6.76
C LEU A 402 -6.68 -7.10 -6.13
N ALA A 403 -6.77 -7.14 -4.80
CA ALA A 403 -7.95 -7.68 -4.12
C ALA A 403 -9.21 -6.85 -4.41
N ASN A 404 -9.10 -5.51 -4.39
CA ASN A 404 -10.20 -4.60 -4.73
C ASN A 404 -10.71 -4.85 -6.16
N ILE A 405 -9.84 -4.87 -7.18
CA ILE A 405 -10.32 -5.02 -8.57
C ILE A 405 -10.89 -6.41 -8.89
N ILE A 406 -10.51 -7.46 -8.13
CA ILE A 406 -11.22 -8.75 -8.18
C ILE A 406 -12.67 -8.57 -7.72
N TRP A 407 -12.87 -7.92 -6.57
CA TRP A 407 -14.20 -7.64 -6.02
C TRP A 407 -15.01 -6.70 -6.91
N ASP A 408 -14.40 -5.68 -7.53
CA ASP A 408 -15.06 -4.79 -8.47
C ASP A 408 -15.67 -5.55 -9.65
N ARG A 409 -14.95 -6.52 -10.20
CA ARG A 409 -15.46 -7.39 -11.28
C ARG A 409 -16.49 -8.39 -10.76
N ALA A 410 -16.30 -8.91 -9.54
CA ALA A 410 -17.22 -9.86 -8.93
C ALA A 410 -18.61 -9.28 -8.67
N LEU A 411 -18.64 -8.02 -8.24
CA LEU A 411 -19.84 -7.22 -7.98
C LEU A 411 -20.30 -6.43 -9.21
N ALA A 412 -19.59 -6.58 -10.34
CA ALA A 412 -19.91 -5.99 -11.62
C ALA A 412 -20.05 -4.46 -11.60
N TYR A 413 -19.23 -3.78 -10.78
CA TYR A 413 -19.19 -2.34 -10.67
C TYR A 413 -19.02 -1.68 -12.06
N PRO A 414 -19.74 -0.57 -12.32
CA PRO A 414 -19.75 0.08 -13.62
C PRO A 414 -18.45 0.85 -13.87
N ILE A 415 -18.34 1.41 -15.07
CA ILE A 415 -17.31 2.41 -15.39
C ILE A 415 -17.45 3.61 -14.46
N GLU A 416 -16.33 4.06 -13.88
CA GLU A 416 -16.27 5.30 -13.13
C GLU A 416 -16.27 6.48 -14.12
N ARG A 417 -17.25 7.40 -13.97
CA ARG A 417 -17.45 8.49 -14.93
C ARG A 417 -18.06 9.74 -14.27
N PRO A 418 -17.33 10.43 -13.38
CA PRO A 418 -17.78 11.69 -12.80
C PRO A 418 -18.00 12.75 -13.89
N LYS A 419 -18.81 13.76 -13.58
CA LYS A 419 -19.01 14.93 -14.46
C LYS A 419 -18.02 16.03 -14.11
N SER A 420 -17.31 16.55 -15.12
CA SER A 420 -16.54 17.79 -14.99
C SER A 420 -17.42 19.02 -15.18
N VAL A 421 -16.98 20.15 -14.64
CA VAL A 421 -17.64 21.46 -14.73
C VAL A 421 -16.58 22.54 -14.97
N THR A 422 -16.94 23.65 -15.59
CA THR A 422 -16.02 24.77 -15.82
C THR A 422 -16.07 25.79 -14.69
N THR A 423 -15.05 26.64 -14.58
CA THR A 423 -15.03 27.76 -13.62
C THR A 423 -16.22 28.69 -13.82
N ASP A 424 -16.58 29.03 -15.06
CA ASP A 424 -17.76 29.88 -15.35
C ASP A 424 -19.06 29.27 -14.82
N MET A 425 -19.23 27.94 -14.91
CA MET A 425 -20.38 27.24 -14.34
C MET A 425 -20.37 27.34 -12.81
N LEU A 426 -19.22 27.11 -12.18
CA LEU A 426 -19.07 27.22 -10.72
C LEU A 426 -19.33 28.65 -10.23
N GLU A 427 -18.85 29.67 -10.94
CA GLU A 427 -19.14 31.07 -10.62
C GLU A 427 -20.62 31.40 -10.78
N ALA A 428 -21.26 30.93 -11.85
CA ALA A 428 -22.69 31.12 -12.06
C ALA A 428 -23.50 30.48 -10.92
N TRP A 429 -23.16 29.26 -10.52
CA TRP A 429 -23.79 28.59 -9.37
C TRP A 429 -23.50 29.30 -8.05
N GLY A 430 -22.28 29.78 -7.84
CA GLY A 430 -21.91 30.57 -6.67
C GLY A 430 -22.72 31.85 -6.56
N ARG A 431 -22.87 32.61 -7.65
CA ARG A 431 -23.70 33.83 -7.72
C ARG A 431 -25.19 33.53 -7.53
N ALA A 432 -25.65 32.37 -7.99
CA ALA A 432 -27.03 31.91 -7.81
C ALA A 432 -27.32 31.31 -6.42
N GLY A 433 -26.30 31.10 -5.58
CA GLY A 433 -26.44 30.45 -4.27
C GLY A 433 -26.59 28.93 -4.33
N GLY A 434 -26.31 28.31 -5.47
CA GLY A 434 -26.42 26.87 -5.70
C GLY A 434 -26.60 26.51 -7.18
N ARG A 435 -26.63 25.21 -7.47
CA ARG A 435 -26.95 24.72 -8.81
C ARG A 435 -28.47 24.72 -8.99
N ASN A 436 -28.98 25.63 -9.81
CA ASN A 436 -30.37 25.56 -10.28
C ASN A 436 -30.51 24.36 -11.22
N HIS A 437 -31.45 23.46 -10.92
CA HIS A 437 -31.74 22.26 -11.70
C HIS A 437 -32.63 22.55 -12.90
#